data_AF-A0A2M7PR86-F1
#
_entry.id   AF-A0A2M7PR86-F1
#
_cell.length_a   1.000
_cell.length_b   1.000
_cell.length_c   1.000
_cell.angle_alpha   90.00
_cell.angle_beta   90.00
_cell.angle_gamma   90.00
#
_symmetry.space_group_name_H-M   'P 1'
#
loop_
_entity.id
_entity.type
_entity.pdbx_description
1 polymer ?
#
loop_
_entity_poly.entity_id
_entity_poly.type
_entity_poly.pdbx_seq_one_letter_code
_entity_poly.pdbx_strand_id
1 'polypeptide(L)'
;MEISGVDINSSRQSFHCPIILKPEFSNLVEATWALIAHQKLANHNEKYALFNNCNPLLKGKSLREKIKIYAEMGRKIDANNPGKTIEKLSFSL
;
A
#
# COMPACT_ATOMS: atom_id res chain seq x y z
N MET A 1 3.33 17.34 34.52
CA MET A 1 2.66 17.00 33.25
C MET A 1 2.69 18.26 32.41
N GLU A 2 3.57 18.31 31.42
CA GLU A 2 3.62 19.43 30.46
C GLU A 2 2.65 19.13 29.32
N ILE A 3 1.73 20.05 29.06
CA ILE A 3 0.90 20.03 27.86
C ILE A 3 1.48 21.13 26.97
N SER A 4 2.13 20.74 25.88
CA SER A 4 2.69 21.68 24.91
C SER A 4 1.60 22.67 24.50
N GLY A 5 1.81 23.96 24.73
CA GLY A 5 0.85 25.04 24.49
C GLY A 5 0.54 25.33 23.01
N VAL A 6 0.51 24.29 22.17
CA VAL A 6 0.03 24.39 20.80
C VAL A 6 -1.49 24.19 20.81
N ASP A 7 -2.20 25.16 20.23
CA ASP A 7 -3.65 25.09 20.03
C ASP A 7 -3.99 23.88 19.15
N ILE A 8 -4.67 22.90 19.75
CA ILE A 8 -5.14 21.65 19.13
C ILE A 8 -6.11 21.90 17.95
N ASN A 9 -6.70 23.08 17.87
CA ASN A 9 -7.63 23.48 16.79
C ASN A 9 -6.97 24.37 15.73
N SER A 10 -5.66 24.62 15.84
CA SER A 10 -4.97 25.41 14.83
C SER A 10 -4.68 24.58 13.59
N SER A 11 -5.06 25.09 12.41
CA SER A 11 -4.88 24.46 11.09
C SER A 11 -3.40 24.24 10.67
N ARG A 12 -2.46 24.37 11.61
CA ARG A 12 -1.00 24.34 11.44
C ARG A 12 -0.41 22.99 11.90
N GLN A 13 -1.12 21.89 11.72
CA GLN A 13 -0.45 20.59 11.77
C GLN A 13 0.38 20.42 10.50
N SER A 14 1.70 20.36 10.65
CA SER A 14 2.57 19.93 9.57
C SER A 14 2.25 18.48 9.23
N PHE A 15 1.70 18.23 8.04
CA PHE A 15 1.60 16.89 7.47
C PHE A 15 2.96 16.33 7.03
N HIS A 16 4.02 17.15 7.11
CA HIS A 16 5.38 16.73 6.85
C HIS A 16 5.99 16.09 8.10
N CYS A 17 6.19 14.77 8.05
CA CYS A 17 6.96 14.02 9.05
C CYS A 17 8.30 13.62 8.41
N PRO A 18 9.37 14.41 8.56
CA PRO A 18 10.65 14.13 7.88
C PRO A 18 11.28 12.80 8.34
N ILE A 19 10.92 12.33 9.54
CA ILE A 19 11.38 11.06 10.08
C ILE A 19 10.96 9.89 9.19
N ILE A 20 9.73 9.90 8.65
CA ILE A 20 9.24 8.80 7.79
C ILE A 20 9.99 8.69 6.46
N LEU A 21 10.72 9.74 6.08
CA LEU A 21 11.51 9.78 4.85
C LEU A 21 12.91 9.17 5.01
N LYS A 22 13.32 8.81 6.24
CA LYS A 22 14.62 8.17 6.46
C LYS A 22 14.68 6.79 5.77
N PRO A 23 15.85 6.37 5.27
CA PRO A 23 16.01 5.08 4.58
C PRO A 23 15.57 3.86 5.42
N GLU A 24 15.73 3.92 6.74
CA GLU A 24 15.31 2.88 7.69
C GLU A 24 13.79 2.63 7.72
N PHE A 25 12.98 3.57 7.22
CA PHE A 25 11.53 3.46 7.10
C PHE A 25 11.04 3.20 5.67
N SER A 26 11.95 2.91 4.72
CA SER A 26 11.58 2.57 3.33
C SER A 26 10.62 1.38 3.22
N ASN A 27 10.67 0.46 4.18
CA ASN A 27 9.73 -0.65 4.32
C ASN A 27 8.28 -0.19 4.55
N LEU A 28 8.05 0.96 5.19
CA LEU A 28 6.71 1.51 5.37
C LEU A 28 6.12 1.94 4.03
N VAL A 29 6.92 2.61 3.18
CA VAL A 29 6.50 3.01 1.83
C VAL A 29 6.19 1.79 0.98
N GLU A 30 7.03 0.74 1.06
CA GLU A 30 6.78 -0.52 0.35
C GLU A 30 5.48 -1.19 0.83
N ALA A 31 5.27 -1.27 2.14
CA ALA A 31 4.06 -1.83 2.71
C ALA A 31 2.81 -1.03 2.30
N THR A 32 2.88 0.30 2.26
CA THR A 32 1.77 1.14 1.80
C THR A 32 1.36 0.81 0.37
N TRP A 33 2.32 0.71 -0.55
CA TRP A 33 1.99 0.31 -1.93
C TRP A 33 1.40 -1.10 -2.02
N ALA A 34 1.90 -2.03 -1.20
CA ALA A 34 1.35 -3.38 -1.15
C ALA A 34 -0.10 -3.40 -0.65
N LEU A 35 -0.45 -2.56 0.33
CA LEU A 35 -1.80 -2.42 0.85
C LEU A 35 -2.76 -1.82 -0.18
N ILE A 36 -2.31 -0.82 -0.96
CA ILE A 36 -3.10 -0.24 -2.05
C ILE A 36 -3.45 -1.32 -3.08
N ALA A 37 -2.47 -2.12 -3.52
CA ALA A 37 -2.70 -3.23 -4.43
C ALA A 37 -3.63 -4.29 -3.82
N HIS A 38 -3.43 -4.64 -2.55
CA HIS A 38 -4.29 -5.58 -1.83
C HIS A 38 -5.75 -5.15 -1.83
N GLN A 39 -6.03 -3.90 -1.44
CA GLN A 39 -7.39 -3.37 -1.39
C GLN A 39 -8.06 -3.42 -2.77
N LYS A 40 -7.32 -3.01 -3.80
CA LYS A 40 -7.80 -2.99 -5.18
C LYS A 40 -8.10 -4.39 -5.71
N LEU A 41 -7.15 -5.32 -5.58
CA LEU A 41 -7.29 -6.69 -6.06
C LEU A 41 -8.35 -7.48 -5.28
N ALA A 42 -8.40 -7.32 -3.95
CA ALA A 42 -9.40 -7.99 -3.11
C ALA A 42 -10.82 -7.49 -3.41
N ASN A 43 -10.99 -6.18 -3.66
CA ASN A 43 -12.29 -5.63 -4.09
C ASN A 43 -12.72 -6.14 -5.46
N HIS A 44 -11.78 -6.44 -6.36
CA HIS A 44 -12.10 -7.04 -7.66
C HIS A 44 -12.44 -8.53 -7.51
N ASN A 45 -11.63 -9.29 -6.76
CA ASN A 45 -11.91 -10.67 -6.39
C ASN A 45 -11.13 -11.06 -5.13
N GLU A 46 -11.83 -11.52 -4.09
CA GLU A 46 -11.27 -11.87 -2.79
C GLU A 46 -10.15 -12.93 -2.87
N LYS A 47 -10.14 -13.77 -3.90
CA LYS A 47 -9.04 -14.75 -4.14
C LYS A 47 -7.67 -14.10 -4.29
N TYR A 48 -7.62 -12.82 -4.68
CA TYR A 48 -6.39 -12.05 -4.83
C TYR A 48 -6.04 -11.22 -3.58
N ALA A 49 -6.68 -11.46 -2.43
CA ALA A 49 -6.22 -10.88 -1.18
C ALA A 49 -4.79 -11.37 -0.82
N LEU A 50 -3.99 -10.49 -0.21
CA LEU A 50 -2.56 -10.73 0.08
C LEU A 50 -2.33 -11.97 0.96
N PHE A 51 -3.26 -12.22 1.89
CA PHE A 51 -3.20 -13.32 2.85
C PHE A 51 -4.10 -14.50 2.47
N ASN A 52 -4.73 -14.48 1.30
CA ASN A 52 -5.53 -15.61 0.85
C ASN A 52 -4.61 -16.78 0.45
N ASN A 53 -4.81 -17.95 1.07
CA ASN A 53 -4.00 -19.15 0.80
C ASN A 53 -4.19 -19.69 -0.62
N CYS A 54 -5.33 -19.40 -1.25
CA CYS A 54 -5.65 -19.79 -2.62
C CYS A 54 -5.16 -18.78 -3.66
N ASN A 55 -4.46 -17.71 -3.25
CA ASN A 55 -3.99 -16.69 -4.16
C ASN A 55 -2.92 -17.25 -5.12
N PRO A 56 -3.22 -17.40 -6.42
CA PRO A 56 -2.30 -18.03 -7.36
C PRO A 56 -1.04 -17.20 -7.59
N LEU A 57 -1.10 -15.88 -7.39
CA LEU A 57 0.02 -14.96 -7.61
C LEU A 57 1.10 -15.10 -6.52
N LEU A 58 0.75 -15.67 -5.37
CA LEU A 58 1.55 -15.64 -4.15
C LEU A 58 1.91 -17.04 -3.62
N LYS A 59 1.56 -18.09 -4.36
CA LYS A 59 1.78 -19.48 -3.94
C LYS A 59 3.28 -19.76 -3.74
N GLY A 60 3.63 -20.32 -2.58
CA GLY A 60 5.01 -20.66 -2.23
C GLY A 60 5.93 -19.46 -1.96
N LYS A 61 5.39 -18.25 -1.87
CA LYS A 61 6.15 -17.03 -1.57
C LYS A 61 6.18 -16.72 -0.08
N SER A 62 7.32 -16.26 0.41
CA SER A 62 7.46 -15.68 1.75
C SER A 62 6.68 -14.38 1.87
N LEU A 63 6.35 -13.96 3.10
CA LEU A 63 5.64 -12.70 3.34
C LEU A 63 6.36 -11.50 2.70
N ARG A 64 7.70 -11.46 2.79
CA ARG A 64 8.51 -10.39 2.20
C ARG A 64 8.36 -10.34 0.67
N GLU A 65 8.38 -11.48 0.01
CA GLU A 65 8.15 -11.55 -1.44
C GLU A 65 6.72 -11.13 -1.81
N LYS A 66 5.72 -11.55 -1.03
CA LYS A 66 4.32 -11.14 -1.24
C LYS A 66 4.17 -9.62 -1.18
N ILE A 67 4.74 -8.99 -0.15
CA ILE A 67 4.74 -7.53 0.02
C ILE A 67 5.41 -6.86 -1.18
N LYS A 68 6.59 -7.35 -1.61
CA LYS A 68 7.32 -6.77 -2.74
C LYS A 68 6.52 -6.83 -4.04
N ILE A 69 5.94 -7.99 -4.37
CA ILE A 69 5.10 -8.18 -5.58
C ILE A 69 3.92 -7.20 -5.58
N TYR A 70 3.20 -7.13 -4.46
CA TYR A 70 2.05 -6.24 -4.34
C TYR A 70 2.45 -4.77 -4.35
N ALA A 71 3.60 -4.41 -3.78
CA ALA A 71 4.10 -3.04 -3.84
C ALA A 71 4.44 -2.61 -5.27
N GLU A 72 5.02 -3.50 -6.08
CA GLU A 72 5.27 -3.25 -7.51
C GLU A 72 3.97 -3.08 -8.30
N MET A 73 2.94 -3.88 -8.02
CA MET A 73 1.61 -3.70 -8.61
C MET A 73 0.98 -2.37 -8.17
N GLY A 74 1.07 -2.04 -6.88
CA GLY A 74 0.54 -0.81 -6.30
C GLY A 74 1.12 0.44 -6.95
N ARG A 75 2.44 0.47 -7.15
CA ARG A 75 3.14 1.57 -7.84
C ARG A 75 2.71 1.77 -9.29
N LYS A 76 2.18 0.74 -9.95
CA LYS A 76 1.69 0.80 -11.33
C LYS A 76 0.24 1.29 -11.43
N ILE A 77 -0.48 1.38 -10.31
CA ILE A 77 -1.87 1.86 -10.31
C ILE A 77 -1.86 3.34 -10.71
N ASP A 78 -2.55 3.66 -11.79
CA ASP A 78 -2.73 5.04 -12.24
C ASP A 78 -3.49 5.83 -11.17
N ALA A 79 -2.82 6.82 -10.58
CA ALA A 79 -3.40 7.71 -9.58
C ALA A 79 -4.56 8.55 -10.13
N ASN A 80 -4.55 8.84 -11.44
CA ASN A 80 -5.60 9.63 -12.09
C ASN A 80 -6.80 8.77 -12.52
N ASN A 81 -6.60 7.46 -12.70
CA ASN A 81 -7.66 6.52 -13.06
C ASN A 81 -7.55 5.19 -12.26
N PRO A 82 -7.78 5.23 -10.94
CA PRO A 82 -7.53 4.09 -10.06
C PRO A 82 -8.46 2.89 -10.29
N GLY A 83 -9.51 3.04 -11.12
CA GLY A 83 -10.41 1.95 -11.54
C GLY A 83 -9.92 1.17 -12.76
N LYS A 84 -9.29 1.84 -13.74
CA LYS A 84 -8.92 1.23 -15.04
C LYS A 84 -7.66 0.36 -15.00
N THR A 85 -6.82 0.53 -13.98
CA THR A 85 -5.54 -0.18 -13.91
C THR A 85 -5.71 -1.67 -13.57
N ILE A 86 -6.75 -2.02 -12.81
CA ILE A 86 -6.99 -3.43 -12.44
C ILE A 86 -7.39 -4.24 -13.67
N GLU A 87 -8.21 -3.70 -14.58
CA GLU A 87 -8.59 -4.39 -15.81
C GLU A 87 -7.35 -4.77 -16.63
N LYS A 88 -6.42 -3.83 -16.85
CA LYS A 88 -5.17 -4.13 -17.59
C LYS A 88 -4.27 -5.14 -16.89
N LEU A 89 -4.20 -5.13 -15.56
CA LEU A 89 -3.43 -6.11 -14.78
C LEU A 89 -4.10 -7.50 -14.78
N SER A 90 -5.43 -7.56 -14.76
CA SER A 90 -6.19 -8.81 -14.82
C SER A 90 -6.20 -9.46 -16.20
N PHE A 91 -6.03 -8.69 -17.27
CA PHE A 91 -5.92 -9.20 -18.65
C PHE A 91 -4.52 -9.68 -19.04
N SER A 92 -3.52 -9.46 -18.18
CA SER A 92 -2.12 -9.81 -18.46
C SER A 92 -1.54 -10.87 -17.50
N LEU A 93 -2.39 -11.44 -16.63
CA LEU A 93 -2.14 -12.53 -15.68
C LEU A 93 -2.99 -13.75 -16.04
#